data_AF-X0WRR0-F1
#
_entry.id   AF-X0WRR0-F1
#
_cell.length_a   1.000
_cell.length_b   1.000
_cell.length_c   1.000
_cell.angle_alpha   90.00
_cell.angle_beta   90.00
_cell.angle_gamma   90.00
#
_symmetry.space_group_name_H-M   'P 1'
#
loop_
_entity.id
_entity.type
_entity.pdbx_description
1 polymer ?
#
loop_
_entity_poly.entity_id
_entity_poly.type
_entity_poly.pdbx_seq_one_letter_code
_entity_poly.pdbx_strand_id
1 'polypeptide(L)'
;IFREISQHIDLTEIHEIRDLQNGKVIAVLSKKGGQIIRDEVDILQIEGAPFVSAYFNGDPDLFWGPSDCRILEPIQLELNEANTQAMYHRRITLLKFFYNLNLVDPDQVDAMLAGEVGPGIGVDGDPASAVSIMQPHIPPDLLEWFNSKRADAREILGMGRQELGEVSQGRTTKGEAEIAHFGSALRMDEKRDSIADALGEIMRKVNQVIFKFWSVEQVIPVVGYDGARYWVKYNNEMLRGEYNLQIDVESMTPLTKR
;
A
#
# COMPACT_ATOMS: atom_id res chain seq x y z
N ILE A 1 -5.73 -20.64 5.64
CA ILE A 1 -4.30 -20.77 5.26
C ILE A 1 -3.34 -20.54 6.45
N PHE A 2 -2.99 -19.32 6.88
CA PHE A 2 -2.04 -19.13 8.02
C PHE A 2 -2.54 -19.73 9.36
N ARG A 3 -3.85 -19.66 9.63
CA ARG A 3 -4.48 -20.25 10.82
C ARG A 3 -4.49 -21.78 10.84
N GLU A 4 -4.46 -22.44 9.69
CA GLU A 4 -4.54 -23.91 9.61
C GLU A 4 -3.16 -24.57 9.78
N ILE A 5 -2.10 -23.91 9.30
CA ILE A 5 -0.71 -24.37 9.50
C ILE A 5 -0.30 -24.24 10.99
N SER A 6 -0.91 -23.31 11.71
CA SER A 6 -0.67 -23.05 13.14
C SER A 6 -1.19 -24.14 14.10
N GLN A 7 -2.04 -25.07 13.67
CA GLN A 7 -2.64 -26.05 14.59
C GLN A 7 -1.68 -27.16 15.03
N HIS A 8 -0.58 -27.38 14.29
CA HIS A 8 0.40 -28.42 14.58
C HIS A 8 1.75 -27.90 15.08
N ILE A 9 1.89 -26.59 15.28
CA ILE A 9 3.12 -25.96 15.75
C ILE A 9 2.74 -25.11 16.96
N ASP A 10 3.31 -25.43 18.13
CA ASP A 10 3.14 -24.58 19.32
C ASP A 10 3.97 -23.31 19.15
N LEU A 11 3.41 -22.36 18.39
CA LEU A 11 4.00 -21.05 18.19
C LEU A 11 3.91 -20.28 19.50
N THR A 12 5.05 -19.80 19.96
CA THR A 12 5.13 -18.95 21.15
C THR A 12 5.58 -17.55 20.74
N GLU A 13 4.79 -16.56 21.12
CA GLU A 13 5.11 -15.15 20.87
C GLU A 13 6.14 -14.66 21.90
N ILE A 14 7.23 -14.10 21.39
CA ILE A 14 8.29 -13.46 22.16
C ILE A 14 8.27 -11.98 21.82
N HIS A 15 8.14 -11.13 22.84
CA HIS A 15 8.27 -9.68 22.68
C HIS A 15 9.67 -9.27 23.13
N GLU A 16 10.46 -8.71 22.21
CA GLU A 16 11.73 -8.08 22.53
C GLU A 16 11.50 -6.58 22.76
N ILE A 17 11.82 -6.12 23.97
CA ILE A 17 11.72 -4.73 24.39
C ILE A 17 13.13 -4.22 24.61
N ARG A 18 13.50 -3.15 23.90
CA ARG A 18 14.78 -2.46 24.09
C ARG A 18 14.53 -1.19 24.88
N ASP A 19 15.05 -1.16 26.10
CA ASP A 19 14.93 -0.01 26.98
C ASP A 19 16.04 1.00 26.69
N LEU A 20 15.65 2.11 26.08
CA LEU A 20 16.54 3.21 25.72
C LEU A 20 17.18 3.90 26.94
N GLN A 21 16.48 3.97 28.08
CA GLN A 21 17.00 4.68 29.26
C GLN A 21 18.06 3.86 30.00
N ASN A 22 17.81 2.55 30.14
CA ASN A 22 18.68 1.67 30.91
C ASN A 22 19.71 0.91 30.07
N GLY A 23 19.61 0.95 28.74
CA GLY A 23 20.56 0.26 27.87
C GLY A 23 20.41 -1.25 27.88
N LYS A 24 19.19 -1.77 28.05
CA LYS A 24 18.92 -3.20 28.28
C LYS A 24 17.99 -3.79 27.23
N VAL A 25 18.21 -5.05 26.88
CA VAL A 25 17.29 -5.86 26.09
C VAL A 25 16.53 -6.80 27.02
N ILE A 26 15.22 -6.66 27.04
CA ILE A 26 14.31 -7.51 27.79
C ILE A 26 13.49 -8.34 26.79
N ALA A 27 13.58 -9.66 26.85
CA ALA A 27 12.73 -10.54 26.04
C ALA A 27 11.69 -11.23 26.92
N VAL A 28 10.40 -11.09 26.59
CA VAL A 28 9.28 -11.58 27.39
C VAL A 28 8.45 -12.60 26.60
N LEU A 29 8.12 -13.72 27.24
CA LEU A 29 7.22 -14.74 26.68
C LEU A 29 5.75 -14.37 26.97
N SER A 30 4.93 -14.23 25.93
CA SER A 30 3.51 -13.85 26.09
C SER A 30 2.66 -14.96 26.72
N LYS A 31 2.91 -16.24 26.36
CA LYS A 31 2.02 -17.37 26.71
C LYS A 31 2.12 -17.93 28.14
N LYS A 32 3.14 -17.58 28.94
CA LYS A 32 3.32 -18.13 30.30
C LYS A 32 3.70 -17.05 31.32
N GLY A 33 2.74 -16.20 31.67
CA GLY A 33 2.87 -15.31 32.82
C GLY A 33 4.00 -14.28 32.74
N GLY A 34 4.42 -13.89 31.54
CA GLY A 34 5.42 -12.84 31.34
C GLY A 34 6.83 -13.22 31.82
N GLN A 35 7.21 -14.50 31.68
CA GLN A 35 8.58 -14.89 32.03
C GLN A 35 9.60 -14.12 31.18
N ILE A 36 10.48 -13.39 31.86
CA ILE A 36 11.62 -12.71 31.24
C ILE A 36 12.65 -13.78 30.88
N ILE A 37 12.92 -13.93 29.58
CA ILE A 37 13.86 -14.90 29.03
C ILE A 37 15.26 -14.29 28.95
N ARG A 38 15.32 -12.99 28.69
CA ARG A 38 16.57 -12.24 28.51
C ARG A 38 16.46 -10.92 29.26
N ASP A 39 17.47 -10.61 30.06
CA ASP A 39 17.69 -9.31 30.70
C ASP A 39 19.20 -9.06 30.66
N GLU A 40 19.66 -8.52 29.55
CA GLU A 40 21.08 -8.28 29.28
C GLU A 40 21.30 -6.85 28.81
N VAL A 41 22.54 -6.36 28.97
CA VAL A 41 22.93 -5.06 28.43
C VAL A 41 22.91 -5.12 26.89
N ASP A 42 22.25 -4.15 26.26
CA ASP A 42 22.20 -4.04 24.80
C ASP A 42 23.53 -3.52 24.26
N ILE A 43 24.35 -4.42 23.74
CA ILE A 43 25.66 -4.07 23.19
C ILE A 43 25.54 -3.24 21.90
N LEU A 44 24.39 -3.34 21.21
CA LEU A 44 24.09 -2.64 19.96
C LEU A 44 23.56 -1.22 20.17
N GLN A 45 23.18 -0.87 21.41
CA GLN A 45 22.73 0.47 21.76
C GLN A 45 23.92 1.43 21.91
N ILE A 46 24.61 1.69 20.80
CA ILE A 46 25.79 2.56 20.74
C ILE A 46 25.37 4.01 20.47
N GLU A 47 24.48 4.18 19.50
CA GLU A 47 23.95 5.47 19.06
C GLU A 47 22.42 5.43 19.14
N GLY A 48 21.93 5.43 20.38
CA GLY A 48 20.50 5.26 20.66
C GLY A 48 19.99 3.88 20.23
N ALA A 49 18.71 3.83 19.87
CA ALA A 49 18.06 2.59 19.49
C ALA A 49 18.64 1.99 18.19
N PRO A 50 18.86 0.66 18.12
CA PRO A 50 19.34 -0.01 16.92
C PRO A 50 18.24 -0.25 15.88
N PHE A 51 17.11 0.46 15.99
CA PHE A 51 16.06 0.51 14.98
C PHE A 51 16.00 1.91 14.38
N VAL A 52 15.62 1.98 13.11
CA VAL A 52 15.28 3.22 12.41
C VAL A 52 13.86 3.05 11.89
N SER A 53 12.98 3.97 12.24
CA SER A 53 11.59 3.98 11.77
C SER A 53 11.50 4.77 10.48
N ALA A 54 10.96 4.14 9.43
CA ALA A 54 10.57 4.83 8.21
C ALA A 54 9.04 4.84 8.13
N TYR A 55 8.44 6.03 8.14
CA TYR A 55 7.01 6.22 7.93
C TYR A 55 6.79 7.41 7.00
N PHE A 56 5.85 7.28 6.07
CA PHE A 56 5.53 8.36 5.13
C PHE A 56 4.53 9.37 5.71
N ASN A 57 3.65 8.91 6.60
CA ASN A 57 2.63 9.74 7.24
C ASN A 57 2.95 9.84 8.73
N GLY A 58 3.66 10.89 9.13
CA GLY A 58 3.95 11.13 10.55
C GLY A 58 2.71 11.61 11.30
N ASP A 59 2.51 11.09 12.50
CA ASP A 59 1.50 11.56 13.45
C ASP A 59 2.22 11.89 14.77
N PRO A 60 2.07 13.10 15.34
CA PRO A 60 2.71 13.44 16.61
C PRO A 60 2.15 12.65 17.80
N ASP A 61 0.93 12.14 17.73
CA ASP A 61 0.24 11.48 18.84
C ASP A 61 0.50 9.96 18.87
N LEU A 62 0.79 9.37 17.71
CA LEU A 62 0.99 7.94 17.54
C LEU A 62 2.42 7.63 17.11
N PHE A 63 3.03 6.62 17.75
CA PHE A 63 4.37 6.16 17.37
C PHE A 63 4.41 5.60 15.93
N TRP A 64 3.34 4.94 15.50
CA TRP A 64 3.21 4.41 14.14
C TRP A 64 2.30 5.30 13.30
N GLY A 65 2.84 5.81 12.20
CA GLY A 65 2.07 6.54 11.20
C GLY A 65 0.93 5.71 10.61
N PRO A 66 -0.24 6.30 10.29
CA PRO A 66 -1.31 5.59 9.61
C PRO A 66 -0.84 5.13 8.22
N SER A 67 -1.13 3.88 7.89
CA SER A 67 -0.90 3.34 6.55
C SER A 67 -1.83 4.01 5.54
N ASP A 68 -1.31 4.28 4.33
CA ASP A 68 -2.11 4.75 3.18
C ASP A 68 -3.34 3.84 2.92
N CYS A 69 -3.21 2.53 3.15
CA CYS A 69 -4.31 1.59 3.01
C CYS A 69 -5.46 1.86 4.00
N ARG A 70 -5.15 2.31 5.22
CA ARG A 70 -6.17 2.64 6.23
C ARG A 70 -6.92 3.92 5.85
N ILE A 71 -6.24 4.84 5.18
CA ILE A 71 -6.85 6.07 4.66
C ILE A 71 -7.81 5.74 3.50
N LEU A 72 -7.45 4.78 2.65
CA LEU A 72 -8.25 4.35 1.49
C LEU A 72 -9.38 3.37 1.80
N GLU A 73 -9.27 2.63 2.89
CA GLU A 73 -10.25 1.61 3.32
C GLU A 73 -11.72 2.08 3.25
N PRO A 74 -12.12 3.25 3.81
CA PRO A 74 -13.52 3.69 3.75
C PRO A 74 -14.04 3.85 2.32
N ILE A 75 -13.21 4.35 1.41
CA ILE A 75 -13.59 4.55 0.00
C ILE A 75 -13.72 3.20 -0.70
N GLN A 76 -12.82 2.26 -0.41
CA GLN A 76 -12.89 0.92 -0.98
C GLN A 76 -14.15 0.17 -0.51
N LEU A 77 -14.52 0.29 0.77
CA LEU A 77 -15.74 -0.31 1.30
C LEU A 77 -16.99 0.27 0.63
N GLU A 78 -17.03 1.59 0.46
CA GLU A 78 -18.11 2.28 -0.25
C GLU A 78 -18.20 1.85 -1.72
N LEU A 79 -17.06 1.68 -2.39
CA LEU A 79 -17.00 1.17 -3.77
C LEU A 79 -17.55 -0.26 -3.87
N ASN A 80 -17.23 -1.11 -2.90
CA ASN A 80 -17.74 -2.48 -2.84
C ASN A 80 -19.25 -2.50 -2.62
N GLU A 81 -19.78 -1.62 -1.77
CA GLU A 81 -21.21 -1.45 -1.56
C GLU A 81 -21.92 -0.97 -2.83
N ALA A 82 -21.39 0.06 -3.50
CA ALA A 82 -21.95 0.57 -4.75
C ALA A 82 -21.99 -0.50 -5.85
N ASN A 83 -20.94 -1.33 -5.98
CA ASN A 83 -20.93 -2.47 -6.89
C ASN A 83 -22.01 -3.50 -6.56
N THR A 84 -22.25 -3.73 -5.28
CA THR A 84 -23.28 -4.65 -4.79
C THR A 84 -24.68 -4.11 -5.10
N GLN A 85 -24.93 -2.82 -4.87
CA GLN A 85 -26.17 -2.15 -5.25
C GLN A 85 -26.40 -2.19 -6.76
N ALA A 86 -25.38 -1.92 -7.57
CA ALA A 86 -25.45 -2.01 -9.03
C ALA A 86 -25.73 -3.45 -9.52
N MET A 87 -25.22 -4.47 -8.83
CA MET A 87 -25.57 -5.87 -9.08
C MET A 87 -27.06 -6.12 -8.81
N TYR A 88 -27.59 -5.62 -7.69
CA TYR A 88 -29.02 -5.78 -7.36
C TYR A 88 -29.93 -5.04 -8.33
N HIS A 89 -29.59 -3.81 -8.72
CA HIS A 89 -30.32 -3.08 -9.76
C HIS A 89 -30.36 -3.87 -11.06
N ARG A 90 -29.23 -4.39 -11.54
CA ARG A 90 -29.17 -5.23 -12.75
C ARG A 90 -30.05 -6.49 -12.63
N ARG A 91 -30.10 -7.12 -11.45
CA ARG A 91 -30.97 -8.28 -11.19
C ARG A 91 -32.45 -7.91 -11.16
N ILE A 92 -32.80 -6.75 -10.61
CA ILE A 92 -34.19 -6.27 -10.56
C ILE A 92 -34.66 -5.87 -11.95
N THR A 93 -33.80 -5.27 -12.77
CA THR A 93 -34.09 -4.84 -14.15
C THR A 93 -34.41 -5.98 -15.12
N LEU A 94 -34.31 -7.25 -14.69
CA LEU A 94 -34.93 -8.35 -15.44
C LEU A 94 -36.42 -8.03 -15.66
N LEU A 95 -36.84 -8.06 -16.93
CA LEU A 95 -38.19 -7.70 -17.35
C LEU A 95 -39.21 -8.57 -16.61
N LYS A 96 -40.08 -7.92 -15.84
CA LYS A 96 -41.20 -8.55 -15.16
C LYS A 96 -42.48 -8.16 -15.88
N PHE A 97 -43.24 -9.17 -16.27
CA PHE A 97 -44.54 -9.01 -16.89
C PHE A 97 -45.61 -9.24 -15.83
N PHE A 98 -46.51 -8.28 -15.67
CA PHE A 98 -47.77 -8.51 -14.97
C PHE A 98 -48.79 -8.93 -16.02
N TYR A 99 -49.40 -10.10 -15.84
CA TYR A 99 -50.50 -10.57 -16.67
C TYR A 99 -51.77 -10.74 -15.82
N ASN A 100 -52.92 -10.50 -16.42
CA ASN A 100 -54.20 -10.69 -15.76
C ASN A 100 -54.68 -12.15 -15.92
N LEU A 101 -54.78 -12.87 -14.80
CA LEU A 101 -55.22 -14.29 -14.74
C LEU A 101 -56.60 -14.56 -15.36
N ASN A 102 -57.46 -13.53 -15.45
CA ASN A 102 -58.80 -13.67 -16.03
C ASN A 102 -58.81 -13.54 -17.57
N LEU A 103 -57.73 -13.05 -18.18
CA LEU A 103 -57.63 -12.78 -19.62
C LEU A 103 -56.59 -13.65 -20.33
N VAL A 104 -55.74 -14.37 -19.58
CA VAL A 104 -54.65 -15.17 -20.13
C VAL A 104 -54.67 -16.56 -19.51
N ASP A 105 -54.64 -17.58 -20.37
CA ASP A 105 -54.64 -18.99 -19.97
C ASP A 105 -53.23 -19.39 -19.46
N PRO A 106 -53.08 -20.19 -18.37
CA PRO A 106 -51.77 -20.51 -17.79
C PRO A 106 -50.80 -21.17 -18.77
N ASP A 107 -51.30 -22.00 -19.68
CA ASP A 107 -50.50 -22.66 -20.71
C ASP A 107 -49.87 -21.67 -21.71
N GLN A 108 -50.54 -20.53 -21.95
CA GLN A 108 -50.03 -19.46 -22.81
C GLN A 108 -48.96 -18.61 -22.10
N VAL A 109 -49.03 -18.49 -20.78
CA VAL A 109 -48.02 -17.80 -19.96
C VAL A 109 -46.72 -18.60 -19.93
N ASP A 110 -46.80 -19.93 -19.78
CA ASP A 110 -45.62 -20.79 -19.80
C ASP A 110 -44.94 -20.80 -21.18
N ALA A 111 -45.72 -20.75 -22.27
CA ALA A 111 -45.18 -20.53 -23.61
C ALA A 111 -44.56 -19.13 -23.77
N MET A 112 -45.09 -18.10 -23.10
CA MET A 112 -44.55 -16.74 -23.09
C MET A 112 -43.20 -16.66 -22.36
N LEU A 113 -43.05 -17.42 -21.28
CA LEU A 113 -41.83 -17.48 -20.47
C LEU A 113 -40.76 -18.43 -21.04
N ALA A 114 -41.17 -19.45 -21.80
CA ALA A 114 -40.27 -20.40 -22.47
C ALA A 114 -39.64 -19.86 -23.76
N GLY A 115 -40.20 -18.79 -24.34
CA GLY A 115 -39.69 -18.18 -25.58
C GLY A 115 -38.49 -17.26 -25.35
N GLU A 116 -37.31 -17.67 -25.84
CA GLU A 116 -36.17 -16.78 -26.04
C GLU A 116 -36.55 -15.65 -27.02
N VAL A 117 -36.96 -14.51 -26.47
CA VAL A 117 -37.25 -13.24 -27.16
C VAL A 117 -38.53 -13.24 -28.01
N GLY A 118 -39.59 -12.68 -27.42
CA GLY A 118 -40.72 -12.08 -28.16
C GLY A 118 -41.85 -13.00 -28.62
N PRO A 119 -42.50 -13.78 -27.75
CA PRO A 119 -43.80 -14.39 -28.06
C PRO A 119 -44.92 -13.35 -27.96
N GLY A 120 -45.57 -13.06 -29.09
CA GLY A 120 -46.76 -12.21 -29.16
C GLY A 120 -48.04 -13.02 -28.96
N ILE A 121 -48.86 -12.66 -27.97
CA ILE A 121 -50.17 -13.26 -27.72
C ILE A 121 -51.25 -12.30 -28.25
N GLY A 122 -52.16 -12.82 -29.07
CA GLY A 122 -53.35 -12.08 -29.49
C GLY A 122 -54.38 -12.08 -28.37
N VAL A 123 -54.70 -10.91 -27.82
CA VAL A 123 -55.75 -10.72 -26.81
C VAL A 123 -56.97 -10.09 -27.47
N ASP A 124 -58.17 -10.58 -27.18
CA ASP A 124 -59.42 -10.00 -27.65
C ASP A 124 -59.84 -8.89 -26.67
N GLY A 125 -59.32 -7.68 -26.86
CA GLY A 125 -59.52 -6.51 -25.98
C GLY A 125 -58.33 -5.52 -26.00
N ASP A 126 -58.39 -4.44 -25.21
CA ASP A 126 -57.29 -3.45 -25.14
C ASP A 126 -56.01 -4.08 -24.54
N PRO A 127 -54.94 -4.27 -25.34
CA PRO A 127 -53.73 -5.00 -24.93
C PRO A 127 -53.00 -4.33 -23.77
N ALA A 128 -53.17 -3.02 -23.58
CA ALA A 128 -52.53 -2.25 -22.51
C ALA A 128 -53.03 -2.66 -21.10
N SER A 129 -54.23 -3.25 -21.02
CA SER A 129 -54.82 -3.72 -19.76
C SER A 129 -54.44 -5.16 -19.40
N ALA A 130 -54.00 -5.95 -20.39
CA ALA A 130 -53.76 -7.38 -20.25
C ALA A 130 -52.32 -7.71 -19.83
N VAL A 131 -51.34 -6.96 -20.33
CA VAL A 131 -49.92 -7.13 -19.99
C VAL A 131 -49.28 -5.78 -19.70
N SER A 132 -48.82 -5.59 -18.46
CA SER A 132 -48.06 -4.39 -18.07
C SER A 132 -46.58 -4.74 -17.92
N ILE A 133 -45.73 -3.99 -18.63
CA ILE A 133 -44.28 -4.11 -18.55
C ILE A 133 -43.79 -3.13 -17.48
N MET A 134 -43.21 -3.65 -16.40
CA MET A 134 -42.43 -2.82 -15.50
C MET A 134 -40.99 -2.80 -16.00
N GLN A 135 -40.50 -1.64 -16.41
CA GLN A 135 -39.08 -1.43 -16.73
C GLN A 135 -38.40 -0.70 -15.57
N PRO A 136 -37.62 -1.38 -14.73
CA PRO A 136 -36.84 -0.72 -13.68
C PRO A 136 -35.70 0.06 -14.34
N HIS A 137 -35.76 1.39 -14.24
CA HIS A 137 -34.69 2.26 -14.71
C HIS A 137 -33.45 2.09 -13.81
N ILE A 138 -32.28 1.90 -14.42
CA ILE A 138 -30.99 1.98 -13.71
C ILE A 138 -30.59 3.45 -13.68
N PRO A 139 -30.51 4.09 -12.50
CA PRO A 139 -30.09 5.47 -12.42
C PRO A 139 -28.65 5.62 -12.96
N PRO A 140 -28.39 6.56 -13.90
CA PRO A 140 -27.04 6.83 -14.37
C PRO A 140 -26.11 7.34 -13.25
N ASP A 141 -26.70 7.90 -12.19
CA ASP A 141 -26.04 8.39 -10.99
C ASP A 141 -25.19 7.32 -10.27
N LEU A 142 -25.57 6.03 -10.36
CA LEU A 142 -24.76 4.94 -9.78
C LEU A 142 -23.38 4.82 -10.47
N LEU A 143 -23.32 5.09 -11.77
CA LEU A 143 -22.06 5.08 -12.52
C LEU A 143 -21.23 6.33 -12.22
N GLU A 144 -21.91 7.48 -12.09
CA GLU A 144 -21.27 8.76 -11.76
C GLU A 144 -20.67 8.73 -10.35
N TRP A 145 -21.41 8.20 -9.37
CA TRP A 145 -20.93 7.98 -8.00
C TRP A 145 -19.66 7.14 -7.95
N PHE A 146 -19.63 6.03 -8.68
CA PHE A 146 -18.45 5.16 -8.78
C PHE A 146 -17.23 5.90 -9.35
N ASN A 147 -17.45 6.73 -10.39
CA ASN A 147 -16.39 7.53 -10.99
C ASN A 147 -15.92 8.66 -10.05
N SER A 148 -16.84 9.28 -9.30
CA SER A 148 -16.52 10.29 -8.29
C SER A 148 -15.64 9.69 -7.19
N LYS A 149 -16.02 8.54 -6.62
CA LYS A 149 -15.26 7.90 -5.55
C LYS A 149 -13.87 7.44 -5.97
N ARG A 150 -13.73 7.02 -7.23
CA ARG A 150 -12.41 6.73 -7.80
C ARG A 150 -11.58 8.00 -8.00
N ALA A 151 -12.20 9.14 -8.31
CA ALA A 151 -11.51 10.42 -8.36
C ALA A 151 -11.05 10.84 -6.95
N ASP A 152 -11.91 10.71 -5.94
CA ASP A 152 -11.57 11.01 -4.54
C ASP A 152 -10.38 10.16 -4.06
N ALA A 153 -10.38 8.85 -4.36
CA ALA A 153 -9.26 7.96 -4.03
C ALA A 153 -7.94 8.41 -4.68
N ARG A 154 -8.00 8.90 -5.92
CA ARG A 154 -6.82 9.41 -6.65
C ARG A 154 -6.33 10.75 -6.09
N GLU A 155 -7.26 11.62 -5.71
CA GLU A 155 -6.96 12.91 -5.08
C GLU A 155 -6.26 12.70 -3.73
N ILE A 156 -6.76 11.79 -2.90
CA ILE A 156 -6.15 11.45 -1.60
C ILE A 156 -4.74 10.86 -1.79
N LEU A 157 -4.56 9.99 -2.78
CA LEU A 157 -3.23 9.46 -3.12
C LEU A 157 -2.33 10.48 -3.81
N GLY A 158 -2.88 11.62 -4.25
CA GLY A 158 -2.16 12.64 -4.99
C GLY A 158 -1.66 12.18 -6.37
N MET A 159 -2.28 11.13 -6.95
CA MET A 159 -1.90 10.55 -8.25
C MET A 159 -2.82 11.07 -9.36
N GLY A 160 -2.26 11.82 -10.31
CA GLY A 160 -2.98 12.24 -11.51
C GLY A 160 -3.26 11.10 -12.49
N ARG A 161 -4.22 11.28 -13.41
CA ARG A 161 -4.50 10.28 -14.48
C ARG A 161 -3.28 10.02 -15.36
N GLN A 162 -2.47 11.06 -15.60
CA GLN A 162 -1.23 11.01 -16.35
C GLN A 162 -0.15 10.16 -15.69
N GLU A 163 -0.12 10.09 -14.36
CA GLU A 163 0.85 9.25 -13.61
C GLU A 163 0.50 7.77 -13.66
N LEU A 164 -0.79 7.45 -13.86
CA LEU A 164 -1.25 6.08 -14.11
C LEU A 164 -1.00 5.61 -15.56
N GLY A 165 -0.30 6.42 -16.36
CA GLY A 165 -0.02 6.12 -17.77
C GLY A 165 -1.20 6.33 -18.70
N GLU A 166 -2.30 6.93 -18.23
CA GLU A 166 -3.41 7.32 -19.10
C GLU A 166 -3.04 8.63 -19.81
N VAL A 167 -2.88 8.55 -21.14
CA VAL A 167 -2.76 9.74 -21.98
C VAL A 167 -4.10 10.48 -21.92
N SER A 168 -4.11 11.68 -21.34
CA SER A 168 -5.28 12.55 -21.29
C SER A 168 -5.88 12.70 -22.69
N GLN A 169 -7.13 12.30 -22.88
CA GLN A 169 -7.85 12.52 -24.14
C GLN A 169 -8.20 14.01 -24.28
N GLY A 170 -7.27 14.77 -24.85
CA GLY A 170 -7.41 16.20 -25.16
C GLY A 170 -6.06 16.80 -25.61
N ARG A 171 -6.09 17.94 -26.30
CA ARG A 171 -4.87 18.71 -26.62
C ARG A 171 -4.33 19.36 -25.35
N THR A 172 -3.63 18.62 -24.51
CA THR A 172 -2.84 19.23 -23.42
C THR A 172 -1.58 19.85 -24.04
N THR A 173 -1.35 21.13 -23.76
CA THR A 173 -0.12 21.79 -24.22
C THR A 173 1.05 21.20 -23.44
N LYS A 174 2.20 20.96 -24.08
CA LYS A 174 3.37 20.31 -23.44
C LYS A 174 3.72 20.90 -22.06
N GLY A 175 3.56 22.21 -21.88
CA GLY A 175 3.81 22.88 -20.60
C GLY A 175 2.84 22.51 -19.47
N GLU A 176 1.56 22.22 -19.76
CA GLU A 176 0.60 21.80 -18.72
C GLU A 176 0.88 20.38 -18.23
N ALA A 177 1.32 19.50 -19.14
CA ALA A 177 1.76 18.15 -18.76
C ALA A 177 3.04 18.20 -17.91
N GLU A 178 4.02 19.05 -18.27
CA GLU A 178 5.24 19.23 -17.49
C GLU A 178 4.98 19.80 -16.08
N ILE A 179 4.07 20.78 -15.93
CA ILE A 179 3.68 21.31 -14.62
C ILE A 179 3.03 20.22 -13.75
N ALA A 180 2.16 19.39 -14.31
CA ALA A 180 1.54 18.27 -13.59
C ALA A 180 2.59 17.24 -13.14
N HIS A 181 3.55 16.89 -14.02
CA HIS A 181 4.66 16.00 -13.67
C HIS A 181 5.54 16.57 -12.57
N PHE A 182 5.82 17.88 -12.58
CA PHE A 182 6.61 18.53 -11.55
C PHE A 182 5.93 18.48 -10.16
N GLY A 183 4.61 18.71 -10.11
CA GLY A 183 3.84 18.62 -8.87
C GLY A 183 3.81 17.22 -8.27
N SER A 184 3.77 16.17 -9.10
CA SER A 184 3.90 14.78 -8.66
C SER A 184 5.32 14.45 -8.19
N ALA A 185 6.32 14.85 -8.97
CA ALA A 185 7.72 14.61 -8.66
C ALA A 185 8.09 15.17 -7.28
N LEU A 186 7.57 16.35 -6.90
CA LEU A 186 7.77 16.97 -5.59
C LEU A 186 7.20 16.12 -4.45
N ARG A 187 6.00 15.52 -4.61
CA ARG A 187 5.41 14.62 -3.60
C ARG A 187 6.18 13.31 -3.47
N MET A 188 6.68 12.78 -4.59
CA MET A 188 7.56 11.62 -4.58
C MET A 188 8.94 11.96 -3.99
N ASP A 189 9.36 13.22 -4.07
CA ASP A 189 10.64 13.69 -3.51
C ASP A 189 10.63 13.63 -1.99
N GLU A 190 9.57 14.10 -1.33
CA GLU A 190 9.43 14.02 0.13
C GLU A 190 9.46 12.56 0.65
N LYS A 191 8.77 11.64 -0.05
CA LYS A 191 8.82 10.21 0.28
C LYS A 191 10.21 9.61 0.04
N ARG A 192 10.93 10.08 -0.98
CA ARG A 192 12.30 9.66 -1.28
C ARG A 192 13.27 10.16 -0.22
N ASP A 193 13.15 11.41 0.20
CA ASP A 193 13.97 12.04 1.23
C ASP A 193 13.80 11.33 2.57
N SER A 194 12.56 11.01 2.96
CA SER A 194 12.27 10.21 4.16
C SER A 194 12.98 8.83 4.16
N ILE A 195 13.07 8.18 2.99
CA ILE A 195 13.81 6.91 2.85
C ILE A 195 15.32 7.15 2.87
N ALA A 196 15.79 8.21 2.20
CA ALA A 196 17.20 8.58 2.15
C ALA A 196 17.75 8.84 3.55
N ASP A 197 17.02 9.61 4.36
CA ASP A 197 17.31 9.89 5.76
C ASP A 197 17.34 8.61 6.59
N ALA A 198 16.31 7.76 6.47
CA ALA A 198 16.27 6.49 7.19
C ALA A 198 17.45 5.58 6.83
N LEU A 199 17.82 5.48 5.54
CA LEU A 199 18.99 4.73 5.09
C LEU A 199 20.30 5.35 5.58
N GLY A 200 20.38 6.69 5.62
CA GLY A 200 21.52 7.43 6.13
C GLY A 200 21.77 7.13 7.59
N GLU A 201 20.71 7.15 8.40
CA GLU A 201 20.75 6.76 9.81
C GLU A 201 21.14 5.29 9.99
N ILE A 202 20.62 4.37 9.18
CA ILE A 202 21.00 2.95 9.22
C ILE A 202 22.50 2.80 8.98
N MET A 203 23.03 3.41 7.92
CA MET A 203 24.46 3.31 7.57
C MET A 203 25.33 3.95 8.65
N ARG A 204 24.90 5.08 9.23
CA ARG A 204 25.58 5.72 10.36
C ARG A 204 25.66 4.78 11.56
N LYS A 205 24.54 4.15 11.96
CA LYS A 205 24.49 3.18 13.07
C LYS A 205 25.37 1.94 12.77
N VAL A 206 25.33 1.42 11.54
CA VAL A 206 26.18 0.30 11.11
C VAL A 206 27.66 0.66 11.22
N ASN A 207 28.07 1.86 10.79
CA ASN A 207 29.46 2.32 10.92
C ASN A 207 29.90 2.37 12.39
N GLN A 208 29.06 2.85 13.31
CA GLN A 208 29.39 2.83 14.74
C GLN A 208 29.55 1.42 15.30
N VAL A 209 28.70 0.48 14.88
CA VAL A 209 28.83 -0.94 15.24
C VAL A 209 30.16 -1.49 14.73
N ILE A 210 30.50 -1.21 13.46
CA ILE A 210 31.78 -1.63 12.87
C ILE A 210 32.94 -1.06 13.68
N PHE A 211 32.97 0.24 13.99
CA PHE A 211 34.08 0.83 14.74
C PHE A 211 34.22 0.28 16.16
N LYS A 212 33.11 -0.12 16.80
CA LYS A 212 33.14 -0.70 18.16
C LYS A 212 33.63 -2.14 18.18
N PHE A 213 33.25 -2.97 17.21
CA PHE A 213 33.55 -4.41 17.23
C PHE A 213 34.71 -4.83 16.33
N TRP A 214 35.15 -3.97 15.40
CA TRP A 214 36.27 -4.27 14.54
C TRP A 214 37.60 -4.10 15.29
N SER A 215 38.25 -5.21 15.63
CA SER A 215 39.53 -5.23 16.35
C SER A 215 40.70 -5.80 15.52
N VAL A 216 40.44 -6.23 14.28
CA VAL A 216 41.41 -6.91 13.43
C VAL A 216 42.17 -5.90 12.59
N GLU A 217 43.49 -5.85 12.76
CA GLU A 217 44.36 -5.00 11.94
C GLU A 217 44.34 -5.48 10.48
N GLN A 218 44.13 -4.54 9.54
CA GLN A 218 44.21 -4.81 8.12
C GLN A 218 45.33 -4.00 7.47
N VAL A 219 45.88 -4.54 6.38
CA VAL A 219 46.97 -3.92 5.63
C VAL A 219 46.44 -3.59 4.23
N ILE A 220 46.48 -2.32 3.85
CA ILE A 220 46.11 -1.87 2.50
C ILE A 220 47.32 -1.17 1.86
N PRO A 221 47.59 -1.41 0.55
CA PRO A 221 48.58 -0.65 -0.17
C PRO A 221 48.02 0.75 -0.51
N VAL A 222 48.64 1.79 0.05
CA VAL A 222 48.35 3.19 -0.26
C VAL A 222 49.44 3.73 -1.18
N VAL A 223 49.04 4.42 -2.25
CA VAL A 223 50.00 5.09 -3.15
C VAL A 223 50.35 6.45 -2.54
N GLY A 224 51.61 6.62 -2.13
CA GLY A 224 52.09 7.89 -1.61
C GLY A 224 52.27 8.94 -2.71
N TYR A 225 52.50 10.19 -2.30
CA TYR A 225 52.77 11.31 -3.21
C TYR A 225 53.94 11.03 -4.18
N ASP A 226 54.91 10.21 -3.76
CA ASP A 226 56.06 9.80 -4.56
C ASP A 226 55.76 8.66 -5.56
N GLY A 227 54.51 8.20 -5.68
CA GLY A 227 54.13 7.09 -6.55
C GLY A 227 54.54 5.69 -6.05
N ALA A 228 55.27 5.61 -4.94
CA ALA A 228 55.62 4.36 -4.26
C ALA A 228 54.42 3.80 -3.47
N ARG A 229 54.29 2.47 -3.44
CA ARG A 229 53.25 1.76 -2.67
C ARG A 229 53.73 1.54 -1.24
N TYR A 230 53.06 2.16 -0.28
CA TYR A 230 53.28 1.95 1.14
C TYR A 230 52.23 1.00 1.69
N TRP A 231 52.67 -0.04 2.40
CA TRP A 231 51.77 -0.93 3.12
C TRP A 231 51.46 -0.29 4.47
N VAL A 232 50.29 0.35 4.56
CA VAL A 232 49.84 0.99 5.79
C VAL A 232 48.98 0.00 6.55
N LYS A 233 49.39 -0.28 7.78
CA LYS A 233 48.54 -0.98 8.77
C LYS A 233 47.63 0.06 9.39
N TYR A 234 46.34 -0.22 9.43
CA TYR A 234 45.37 0.64 10.09
C TYR A 234 44.53 -0.16 11.08
N ASN A 235 44.18 0.52 12.17
CA ASN A 235 43.31 0.01 13.22
C ASN A 235 42.01 0.82 13.24
N ASN A 236 40.99 0.30 13.92
CA ASN A 236 39.68 0.93 14.05
C ASN A 236 39.76 2.38 14.58
N GLU A 237 40.65 2.66 15.53
CA GLU A 237 40.85 4.01 16.09
C GLU A 237 41.32 5.02 15.03
N MET A 238 42.08 4.56 14.02
CA MET A 238 42.57 5.41 12.93
C MET A 238 41.49 5.70 11.87
N LEU A 239 40.47 4.87 11.78
CA LEU A 239 39.32 5.05 10.88
C LEU A 239 38.10 5.65 11.58
N ARG A 240 38.15 5.85 12.90
CA ARG A 240 37.02 6.38 13.64
C ARG A 240 36.80 7.84 13.24
N GLY A 241 35.69 8.12 12.57
CA GLY A 241 35.33 9.45 12.13
C GLY A 241 33.84 9.57 11.81
N GLU A 242 33.39 10.81 11.64
CA GLU A 242 32.08 11.09 11.08
C GLU A 242 32.20 11.17 9.56
N TYR A 243 31.47 10.30 8.87
CA TYR A 243 31.46 10.22 7.43
C TYR A 243 30.19 10.87 6.90
N ASN A 244 30.34 11.82 5.98
CA ASN A 244 29.22 12.35 5.22
C ASN A 244 28.83 11.33 4.16
N LEU A 245 27.75 10.59 4.45
CA LEU A 245 27.16 9.63 3.55
C LEU A 245 26.08 10.34 2.74
N GLN A 246 26.23 10.35 1.42
CA GLN A 246 25.17 10.74 0.51
C GLN A 246 24.58 9.46 -0.09
N ILE A 247 23.30 9.21 0.18
CA ILE A 247 22.59 8.06 -0.37
C ILE A 247 21.71 8.56 -1.50
N ASP A 248 21.91 8.00 -2.67
CA ASP A 248 21.05 8.23 -3.82
C ASP A 248 20.06 7.07 -3.91
N VAL A 249 18.80 7.34 -3.59
CA VAL A 249 17.72 6.34 -3.55
C VAL A 249 17.24 5.99 -4.97
N GLU A 250 17.60 6.78 -5.98
CA GLU A 250 17.16 6.57 -7.36
C GLU A 250 18.01 5.50 -8.07
N SER A 251 19.28 5.37 -7.70
CA SER A 251 20.19 4.38 -8.26
C SER A 251 20.34 3.17 -7.35
N MET A 252 19.67 2.07 -7.69
CA MET A 252 19.97 0.75 -7.10
C MET A 252 21.37 0.22 -7.48
N THR A 253 22.10 0.91 -8.35
CA THR A 253 23.45 0.52 -8.74
C THR A 253 24.45 1.22 -7.82
N PRO A 254 25.28 0.49 -7.04
CA PRO A 254 26.32 1.10 -6.25
C PRO A 254 27.37 1.71 -7.18
N LEU A 255 27.45 3.04 -7.22
CA LEU A 255 28.46 3.77 -7.96
C LEU A 255 29.58 4.18 -7.01
N THR A 256 30.63 3.37 -6.92
CA THR A 256 31.88 3.82 -6.33
C THR A 256 32.53 4.81 -7.31
N LYS A 257 32.48 6.12 -7.03
CA LYS A 257 33.29 7.10 -7.76
C LYS A 257 34.75 6.69 -7.62
N ARG A 258 35.37 6.36 -8.75
CA ARG A 258 36.79 6.01 -8.85
C ARG A 258 37.64 7.25 -8.98
#